data_AF-A0A4R0YVH4-F1
#
_entry.id   AF-A0A4R0YVH4-F1
#
_cell.length_a   1.000
_cell.length_b   1.000
_cell.length_c   1.000
_cell.angle_alpha   90.00
_cell.angle_beta   90.00
_cell.angle_gamma   90.00
#
_symmetry.space_group_name_H-M   'P 1'
#
loop_
_entity.id
_entity.type
_entity.pdbx_description
1 polymer ?
#
loop_
_entity_poly.entity_id
_entity_poly.type
_entity_poly.pdbx_seq_one_letter_code
_entity_poly.pdbx_strand_id
1 'polypeptide(L)' 'MTIPSVIDKTTFRYCGYLIRCIGESFTVTLAGDEVLYQPYPGLRTRLGGDAFGPWMLEQAKSFVDAHRAGKV' A
#
# COMPACT_ATOMS: atom_id res chain seq x y z
N MET A 1 -20.95 15.26 13.95
CA MET A 1 -19.66 15.52 13.29
C MET A 1 -19.40 14.40 12.31
N THR A 2 -19.63 14.64 11.02
CA THR A 2 -19.42 13.64 9.96
C THR A 2 -17.94 13.60 9.67
N ILE A 3 -17.23 12.59 10.19
CA ILE A 3 -15.84 12.34 9.82
C ILE A 3 -15.89 11.87 8.37
N PRO A 4 -15.37 12.62 7.38
CA PRO A 4 -15.21 12.05 6.06
C PRO A 4 -14.18 10.94 6.21
N SER A 5 -14.66 9.69 6.27
CA SER A 5 -13.88 8.50 5.95
C SER A 5 -13.48 8.63 4.49
N VAL A 6 -12.50 9.49 4.22
CA VAL A 6 -11.79 9.49 2.96
C VAL A 6 -11.10 8.13 2.94
N ILE A 7 -11.71 7.20 2.23
CA ILE A 7 -11.04 6.05 1.68
C ILE A 7 -10.02 6.67 0.73
N ASP A 8 -8.85 7.04 1.27
CA ASP A 8 -7.78 7.71 0.53
C ASP A 8 -7.15 6.66 -0.38
N LYS A 9 -7.88 6.36 -1.44
CA LYS A 9 -7.60 5.30 -2.41
C LYS A 9 -6.46 5.80 -3.27
N THR A 10 -5.24 5.72 -2.75
CA THR A 10 -4.07 6.28 -3.42
C THR A 10 -3.45 5.22 -4.30
N THR A 11 -3.36 5.50 -5.60
CA THR A 11 -2.78 4.57 -6.57
C THR A 11 -1.45 5.12 -7.07
N PHE A 12 -0.39 4.32 -6.95
CA PHE A 12 0.96 4.64 -7.38
C PHE A 12 1.43 3.63 -8.42
N ARG A 13 2.25 4.09 -9.38
CA ARG A 13 2.97 3.19 -10.29
C ARG A 13 4.43 3.17 -9.88
N TYR A 14 4.97 1.97 -9.69
CA TYR A 14 6.37 1.78 -9.33
C TYR A 14 6.93 0.58 -10.07
N CYS A 15 8.02 0.78 -10.83
CA CYS A 15 8.77 -0.33 -11.41
C CYS A 15 7.97 -1.30 -12.33
N GLY A 16 6.88 -0.83 -12.95
CA GLY A 16 5.96 -1.65 -13.75
C GLY A 16 4.76 -2.21 -12.97
N TYR A 17 4.76 -2.07 -11.65
CA TYR A 17 3.71 -2.50 -10.74
C TYR A 17 2.74 -1.37 -10.43
N LEU A 18 1.48 -1.73 -10.24
CA LEU A 18 0.42 -0.86 -9.75
C LEU A 18 0.24 -1.10 -8.25
N ILE A 19 0.57 -0.10 -7.44
CA ILE A 19 0.37 -0.12 -5.99
C ILE A 19 -0.93 0.62 -5.68
N ARG A 20 -1.83 0.00 -4.95
CA ARG A 20 -3.07 0.62 -4.47
C ARG A 20 -3.09 0.58 -2.95
N CYS A 21 -3.03 1.75 -2.32
CA CYS A 21 -3.22 1.91 -0.89
C CYS A 21 -4.71 2.19 -0.65
N ILE A 22 -5.38 1.36 0.15
CA ILE A 22 -6.82 1.46 0.43
C ILE A 22 -7.05 1.23 1.92
N GLY A 23 -7.51 2.26 2.63
CA GLY A 23 -7.80 2.13 4.06
C GLY A 23 -6.52 1.78 4.82
N GLU A 24 -6.46 0.58 5.42
CA GLU A 24 -5.29 0.09 6.13
C GLU A 24 -4.55 -1.05 5.40
N SER A 25 -4.78 -1.22 4.11
CA SER A 25 -4.10 -2.24 3.31
C SER A 25 -3.48 -1.64 2.06
N PHE A 26 -2.50 -2.35 1.51
CA PHE A 26 -2.05 -2.10 0.15
C PHE A 26 -2.16 -3.37 -0.71
N THR A 27 -2.35 -3.14 -2.00
CA THR A 27 -2.32 -4.14 -3.05
C THR A 27 -1.22 -3.80 -4.04
N VAL A 28 -0.51 -4.81 -4.54
CA VAL A 28 0.45 -4.69 -5.65
C VAL A 28 -0.03 -5.57 -6.80
N THR A 29 -0.20 -5.00 -7.98
CA THR A 29 -0.65 -5.70 -9.19
C THR A 29 0.37 -5.55 -10.31
N LEU A 30 0.73 -6.65 -10.98
CA LEU A 30 1.60 -6.66 -12.15
C LEU A 30 0.80 -7.17 -13.36
N ALA A 31 0.72 -6.37 -14.42
CA ALA A 31 0.11 -6.78 -15.70
C ALA A 31 -1.33 -7.36 -15.60
N GLY A 32 -2.09 -7.00 -14.56
CA GLY A 32 -3.46 -7.49 -14.33
C GLY A 32 -3.55 -8.64 -13.33
N ASP A 33 -2.42 -9.16 -12.85
CA ASP A 33 -2.35 -10.19 -11.81
C ASP A 33 -2.01 -9.56 -10.45
N GLU A 34 -2.80 -9.87 -9.41
CA GLU A 34 -2.57 -9.37 -8.05
C GLU A 34 -1.42 -10.16 -7.41
N VAL A 35 -0.28 -9.50 -7.23
CA VAL A 35 0.95 -10.12 -6.71
C VAL A 35 0.96 -10.14 -5.18
N LEU A 36 0.31 -9.16 -4.54
CA LEU A 36 0.25 -9.07 -3.08
C LEU A 36 -0.94 -8.25 -2.61
N TYR A 37 -1.59 -8.73 -1.56
CA TYR A 37 -2.48 -7.96 -0.70
C TYR A 37 -1.99 -8.06 0.74
N GLN A 38 -1.71 -6.92 1.37
CA GLN A 38 -1.23 -6.87 2.76
C GLN A 38 -2.07 -5.90 3.60
N PRO A 39 -2.83 -6.39 4.59
CA PRO A 39 -3.52 -5.56 5.56
C PRO A 39 -2.63 -5.22 6.77
N TYR A 40 -2.82 -4.02 7.33
CA TYR A 40 -2.18 -3.51 8.55
C TYR A 40 -3.21 -2.96 9.54
N PRO A 41 -4.01 -3.84 10.16
CA PRO A 41 -5.09 -3.42 11.05
C PRO A 41 -4.59 -2.61 12.24
N GLY A 42 -5.20 -1.45 12.49
CA GLY A 42 -4.91 -0.58 13.62
C GLY A 42 -3.58 0.19 13.51
N LEU A 43 -2.87 0.06 12.39
CA LEU A 43 -1.58 0.72 12.21
C LEU A 43 -1.75 2.21 11.92
N ARG A 44 -2.86 2.62 11.29
CA ARG A 44 -3.21 4.04 11.09
C ARG A 44 -3.33 4.78 12.43
N THR A 45 -3.85 4.11 13.45
CA THR A 45 -3.97 4.66 14.80
C THR A 45 -2.62 4.76 15.52
N ARG A 46 -1.64 3.92 15.16
CA ARG A 46 -0.32 3.88 15.81
C ARG A 46 0.69 4.86 15.19
N LEU A 47 0.70 4.99 13.86
CA LEU A 47 1.63 5.89 13.15
C LEU A 47 1.10 7.33 13.01
N GLY A 48 -0.20 7.54 13.21
CA GLY A 48 -0.87 8.79 12.86
C GLY A 48 -1.17 8.87 11.37
N GLY A 49 -2.28 9.54 11.01
CA GLY A 49 -2.81 9.55 9.64
C GLY A 49 -1.82 10.05 8.59
N ASP A 50 -1.01 11.07 8.93
CA ASP A 50 -0.07 11.71 8.02
C ASP A 50 1.17 10.87 7.70
N ALA A 51 1.65 10.06 8.65
CA ALA A 51 2.81 9.19 8.45
C ALA A 51 2.44 7.82 7.84
N PHE A 52 1.16 7.44 7.94
CA PHE A 52 0.68 6.13 7.51
C PHE A 52 0.77 5.92 6.00
N GLY A 53 0.32 6.90 5.20
CA GLY A 53 0.38 6.84 3.74
C GLY A 53 1.80 6.66 3.20
N PRO A 54 2.76 7.54 3.57
CA PRO A 54 4.16 7.40 3.18
C PRO A 54 4.77 6.08 3.64
N TRP A 55 4.52 5.65 4.88
CA TRP A 55 5.04 4.37 5.38
C TRP A 55 4.52 3.17 4.57
N MET A 56 3.23 3.15 4.25
CA MET A 56 2.60 2.07 3.48
C MET A 56 3.17 2.01 2.07
N LEU A 57 3.40 3.16 1.44
CA LEU A 57 4.02 3.23 0.12
C LEU A 57 5.45 2.66 0.14
N GLU A 58 6.25 2.95 1.17
CA GLU A 58 7.59 2.40 1.31
C GLU A 58 7.57 0.88 1.53
N GLN A 59 6.61 0.35 2.30
CA GLN A 59 6.42 -1.11 2.42
C GLN A 59 6.09 -1.76 1.07
N ALA A 60 5.17 -1.16 0.31
CA ALA A 60 4.78 -1.68 -1.00
C ALA A 60 5.94 -1.65 -2.00
N LYS A 61 6.75 -0.57 -2.01
CA LYS A 61 7.96 -0.50 -2.84
C LYS A 61 8.99 -1.55 -2.44
N SER A 62 9.25 -1.69 -1.14
CA SER A 62 10.19 -2.69 -0.63
C SER A 62 9.77 -4.11 -1.02
N PHE A 63 8.47 -4.40 -1.03
CA PHE A 63 7.97 -5.67 -1.52
C PHE A 63 8.22 -5.84 -3.02
N VAL A 64 7.90 -4.83 -3.84
CA VAL A 64 8.16 -4.86 -5.29
C VAL A 64 9.64 -5.10 -5.57
N ASP A 65 10.54 -4.43 -4.84
CA ASP A 65 11.97 -4.61 -5.00
C ASP A 65 12.44 -6.01 -4.59
N ALA A 66 11.92 -6.57 -3.49
CA ALA A 66 12.20 -7.94 -3.07
C ALA A 66 11.68 -8.98 -4.08
N HIS A 67 10.46 -8.78 -4.59
CA HIS A 67 9.85 -9.65 -5.59
C HIS A 67 10.60 -9.61 -6.92
N ARG A 68 10.99 -8.41 -7.39
CA ARG A 68 11.86 -8.24 -8.58
C ARG A 68 13.23 -8.88 -8.40
N ALA A 69 13.76 -8.91 -7.19
CA ALA A 69 15.03 -9.56 -6.87
C ALA A 69 14.92 -11.09 -6.72
N GLY A 70 13.72 -11.68 -6.86
CA GLY A 70 13.49 -13.11 -6.69
C GLY A 70 13.64 -13.59 -5.24
N LYS A 71 13.41 -12.71 -4.26
CA LYS A 71 13.57 -13.00 -2.82
C LYS A 71 12.25 -13.25 -2.08
N VAL A 72 11.15 -13.39 -2.81
CA VAL A 72 9.78 -13.60 -2.32
C VAL A 72 9.27 -14.94 -2.84
#